data_AF-A0A4Y3V793-F1
#
_entry.id   AF-A0A4Y3V793-F1
#
_cell.length_a   1.000
_cell.length_b   1.000
_cell.length_c   1.000
_cell.angle_alpha   90.00
_cell.angle_beta   90.00
_cell.angle_gamma   90.00
#
_symmetry.space_group_name_H-M   'P 1'
#
loop_
_entity.id
_entity.type
_entity.pdbx_description
1 polymer ?
#
loop_
_entity_poly.entity_id
_entity_poly.type
_entity_poly.pdbx_seq_one_letter_code
_entity_poly.pdbx_strand_id
1 'polypeptide(L)'
;MRALIHADPDTRPGAVVAVLLDQTESVRLLHTRDGGTVPAYADPQSTARALAHAATRTRLLARRPGTVPERPEVNTAAAEAVVARYLAEHPEGGGPDPQTTAELLAHYAIPQSPWAWARDEDEAVRAAERLAGPGGRVVMKAYWPGLVHKSDQGAVRLDLQGADQVRAAHRDLADRFGDRMTGVVVQPMAARGTELVAGVVQDEVFGPLVLFGLGGTATELLADHAARLAPLTDTDVRDLLTAPRCAPLLFGYRGGGPVDMEGLERLLLGLYRMAGDLTQLEKADLNPVVARPDGVTALDARLRLLPRPARDPYLRRLR
;
A
#
# COMPACT_ATOMS: atom_id res chain seq x y z
N MET A 1 11.16 19.41 -43.99
CA MET A 1 9.73 19.59 -43.63
C MET A 1 8.78 19.25 -44.78
N ARG A 2 8.88 19.88 -45.97
CA ARG A 2 8.02 19.55 -47.14
C ARG A 2 7.98 18.05 -47.47
N ALA A 3 9.11 17.34 -47.41
CA ALA A 3 9.14 15.89 -47.67
C ALA A 3 8.31 15.05 -46.67
N LEU A 4 8.16 15.45 -45.41
CA LEU A 4 7.42 14.70 -44.38
C LEU A 4 5.90 14.96 -44.44
N ILE A 5 5.48 16.20 -44.70
CA ILE A 5 4.06 16.58 -44.88
C ILE A 5 3.51 16.23 -46.27
N HIS A 6 4.39 15.82 -47.20
CA HIS A 6 4.05 15.38 -48.56
C HIS A 6 4.32 13.89 -48.80
N ALA A 7 4.81 13.15 -47.78
CA ALA A 7 5.01 11.71 -47.87
C ALA A 7 3.66 10.98 -47.80
N ASP A 8 3.54 9.95 -48.64
CA ASP A 8 2.41 9.03 -48.71
C ASP A 8 2.18 8.35 -47.34
N PRO A 9 0.95 8.37 -46.77
CA PRO A 9 0.66 7.74 -45.48
C PRO A 9 1.13 6.28 -45.37
N ASP A 10 1.09 5.50 -46.46
CA ASP A 10 1.55 4.09 -46.48
C ASP A 10 3.07 3.93 -46.35
N THR A 11 3.82 5.04 -46.46
CA THR A 11 5.29 5.06 -46.35
C THR A 11 5.80 5.60 -45.02
N ARG A 12 4.91 6.01 -44.09
CA ARG A 12 5.33 6.54 -42.77
C ARG A 12 5.61 5.37 -41.80
N PRO A 13 6.85 5.19 -41.32
CA PRO A 13 7.23 4.01 -40.54
C PRO A 13 6.74 4.07 -39.07
N GLY A 14 5.87 5.01 -38.68
CA GLY A 14 5.38 5.15 -37.31
C GLY A 14 4.92 6.58 -36.98
N ALA A 15 4.85 6.89 -35.67
CA ALA A 15 4.51 8.23 -35.19
C ALA A 15 5.60 9.25 -35.60
N VAL A 16 5.20 10.32 -36.28
CA VAL A 16 6.08 11.39 -36.76
C VAL A 16 5.83 12.66 -35.97
N VAL A 17 6.91 13.30 -35.49
CA VAL A 17 6.91 14.65 -34.90
C VAL A 17 7.99 15.49 -35.56
N ALA A 18 7.82 16.81 -35.58
CA ALA A 18 8.79 17.75 -36.14
C ALA A 18 9.39 18.66 -35.07
N VAL A 19 10.61 19.15 -35.31
CA VAL A 19 11.24 20.21 -34.52
C VAL A 19 11.48 21.40 -35.44
N LEU A 20 10.99 22.58 -35.06
CA LEU A 20 11.18 23.82 -35.79
C LEU A 20 11.80 24.88 -34.88
N LEU A 21 13.12 25.01 -35.02
CA LEU A 21 13.96 25.91 -34.22
C LEU A 21 13.82 27.37 -34.70
N ASP A 22 12.61 27.92 -34.70
CA ASP A 22 12.32 29.36 -34.89
C ASP A 22 10.82 29.69 -34.72
N GLN A 23 10.03 28.77 -34.17
CA GLN A 23 8.61 29.02 -33.96
C GLN A 23 8.36 29.67 -32.59
N THR A 24 7.38 30.57 -32.53
CA THR A 24 7.01 31.26 -31.30
C THR A 24 6.16 30.38 -30.38
N GLU A 25 5.29 29.54 -30.95
CA GLU A 25 4.43 28.64 -30.18
C GLU A 25 5.18 27.39 -29.73
N SER A 26 4.92 26.92 -28.50
CA SER A 26 5.56 25.70 -27.97
C SER A 26 5.24 24.46 -28.81
N VAL A 27 4.00 24.36 -29.30
CA VAL A 27 3.53 23.30 -30.20
C VAL A 27 2.63 23.90 -31.28
N ARG A 28 2.90 23.56 -32.54
CA ARG A 28 2.08 23.89 -33.71
C ARG A 28 1.68 22.61 -34.42
N LEU A 29 0.40 22.45 -34.78
CA LEU A 29 -0.04 21.32 -35.59
C LEU A 29 0.17 21.65 -37.08
N LEU A 30 1.04 20.90 -37.75
CA LEU A 30 1.24 21.02 -39.18
C LEU A 30 0.25 20.12 -39.90
N HIS A 31 -0.62 20.69 -40.73
CA HIS A 31 -1.57 19.92 -41.52
C HIS A 31 -0.86 19.17 -42.66
N THR A 32 -1.20 17.89 -42.82
CA THR A 32 -0.71 17.02 -43.89
C THR A 32 -1.74 16.94 -45.02
N ARG A 33 -1.31 16.62 -46.25
CA ARG A 33 -2.20 16.63 -47.45
C ARG A 33 -3.34 15.62 -47.40
N ASP A 34 -3.17 14.58 -46.61
CA ASP A 34 -4.14 13.51 -46.32
C ASP A 34 -5.17 13.91 -45.24
N GLY A 35 -5.17 15.17 -44.79
CA GLY A 35 -6.09 15.67 -43.76
C GLY A 35 -5.65 15.38 -42.31
N GLY A 36 -4.47 14.77 -42.11
CA GLY A 36 -3.89 14.55 -40.80
C GLY A 36 -3.13 15.76 -40.23
N THR A 37 -2.48 15.55 -39.08
CA THR A 37 -1.63 16.56 -38.44
C THR A 37 -0.32 15.95 -37.91
N VAL A 38 0.78 16.67 -38.07
CA VAL A 38 2.07 16.38 -37.42
C VAL A 38 2.36 17.48 -36.40
N PRO A 39 2.53 17.17 -35.10
CA PRO A 39 2.91 18.18 -34.13
C PRO A 39 4.37 18.61 -34.35
N ALA A 40 4.58 19.91 -34.44
CA ALA A 40 5.87 20.58 -34.52
C ALA A 40 6.16 21.32 -33.22
N TYR A 41 7.27 20.99 -32.58
CA TYR A 41 7.70 21.58 -31.32
C TYR A 41 8.81 22.60 -31.54
N ALA A 42 8.87 23.61 -30.67
CA ALA A 42 9.84 24.70 -30.79
C ALA A 42 11.25 24.26 -30.42
N ASP A 43 11.34 23.19 -29.63
CA ASP A 43 12.60 22.70 -29.09
C ASP A 43 12.69 21.15 -29.11
N PRO A 44 13.91 20.60 -29.18
CA PRO A 44 14.11 19.16 -29.19
C PRO A 44 13.74 18.45 -27.89
N GLN A 45 13.79 19.12 -26.72
CA GLN A 45 13.55 18.50 -25.42
C GLN A 45 12.07 18.16 -25.23
N SER A 46 11.18 19.11 -25.54
CA SER A 46 9.73 18.91 -25.56
C SER A 46 9.33 17.83 -26.56
N THR A 47 9.97 17.81 -27.73
CA THR A 47 9.78 16.76 -28.74
C THR A 47 10.13 15.37 -28.20
N ALA A 48 11.31 15.24 -27.59
CA ALA A 48 11.77 13.97 -27.01
C ALA A 48 10.85 13.51 -25.87
N ARG A 49 10.39 14.43 -25.00
CA ARG A 49 9.42 14.13 -23.94
C ARG A 49 8.09 13.65 -24.51
N ALA A 50 7.56 14.32 -25.53
CA ALA A 50 6.31 13.93 -26.18
C ALA A 50 6.42 12.54 -26.84
N LEU A 51 7.51 12.26 -27.56
CA LEU A 51 7.78 10.94 -28.12
C LEU A 51 7.93 9.87 -27.03
N ALA A 52 8.61 10.18 -25.93
CA ALA A 52 8.75 9.26 -24.80
C ALA A 52 7.39 8.94 -24.18
N HIS A 53 6.51 9.94 -24.00
CA HIS A 53 5.14 9.72 -23.52
C HIS A 53 4.30 8.90 -24.51
N ALA A 54 4.40 9.17 -25.81
CA ALA A 54 3.70 8.41 -26.84
C ALA A 54 4.19 6.96 -26.89
N ALA A 55 5.49 6.72 -26.85
CA ALA A 55 6.07 5.38 -26.82
C ALA A 55 5.66 4.61 -25.56
N THR A 56 5.69 5.26 -24.39
CA THR A 56 5.19 4.69 -23.13
C THR A 56 3.71 4.31 -23.25
N ARG A 57 2.87 5.22 -23.78
CA ARG A 57 1.44 4.95 -24.00
C ARG A 57 1.22 3.79 -24.95
N THR A 58 1.93 3.73 -26.08
CA THR A 58 1.82 2.62 -27.04
C THR A 58 2.20 1.30 -26.39
N ARG A 59 3.28 1.26 -25.60
CA ARG A 59 3.66 0.06 -24.84
C ARG A 59 2.59 -0.35 -23.85
N LEU A 60 1.99 0.59 -23.13
CA LEU A 60 0.89 0.32 -22.20
C LEU A 60 -0.35 -0.22 -22.92
N LEU A 61 -0.73 0.36 -24.07
CA LEU A 61 -1.88 -0.09 -24.87
C LEU A 61 -1.64 -1.44 -25.56
N ALA A 62 -0.39 -1.76 -25.87
CA ALA A 62 0.00 -3.03 -26.48
C ALA A 62 0.09 -4.18 -25.45
N ARG A 63 0.09 -3.88 -24.15
CA ARG A 63 0.07 -4.92 -23.12
C ARG A 63 -1.28 -5.63 -23.13
N ARG A 64 -1.23 -6.95 -22.94
CA ARG A 64 -2.44 -7.73 -22.70
C ARG A 64 -3.08 -7.22 -21.40
N PRO A 65 -4.38 -6.88 -21.41
CA PRO A 65 -5.08 -6.55 -20.18
C PRO A 65 -4.96 -7.71 -19.19
N GLY A 66 -4.54 -7.42 -17.97
CA GLY A 66 -4.60 -8.38 -16.88
C GLY A 66 -6.06 -8.65 -16.47
N THR A 67 -6.26 -9.64 -15.62
CA THR A 67 -7.58 -9.92 -15.04
C THR A 67 -7.61 -9.42 -13.59
N VAL A 68 -8.77 -8.94 -13.14
CA VAL A 68 -8.99 -8.62 -11.73
C VAL A 68 -9.27 -9.94 -11.01
N PRO A 69 -8.41 -10.39 -10.08
CA PRO A 69 -8.60 -11.69 -9.43
C PRO A 69 -9.87 -11.73 -8.57
N GLU A 70 -10.56 -12.87 -8.61
CA GLU A 70 -11.63 -13.21 -7.67
C GLU A 70 -11.05 -13.61 -6.31
N ARG A 71 -11.83 -13.36 -5.25
CA ARG A 71 -11.38 -13.42 -3.85
C ARG A 71 -12.48 -14.03 -2.98
N PRO A 72 -12.77 -15.33 -3.11
CA PRO A 72 -13.89 -15.97 -2.40
C PRO A 72 -13.73 -15.95 -0.87
N GLU A 73 -12.51 -15.81 -0.36
CA GLU A 73 -12.20 -15.69 1.06
C GLU A 73 -12.59 -14.34 1.69
N VAL A 74 -12.95 -13.35 0.87
CA VAL A 74 -13.35 -12.02 1.34
C VAL A 74 -14.80 -12.01 1.80
N ASN A 75 -15.06 -11.43 2.98
CA ASN A 75 -16.41 -11.26 3.53
C ASN A 75 -16.76 -9.78 3.64
N THR A 76 -17.10 -9.17 2.50
CA THR A 76 -17.45 -7.74 2.40
C THR A 76 -18.62 -7.36 3.30
N ALA A 77 -19.69 -8.16 3.33
CA ALA A 77 -20.89 -7.85 4.13
C ALA A 77 -20.58 -7.78 5.64
N ALA A 78 -19.73 -8.68 6.15
CA ALA A 78 -19.30 -8.62 7.55
C ALA A 78 -18.41 -7.39 7.82
N ALA A 79 -17.48 -7.08 6.92
CA ALA A 79 -16.64 -5.89 7.06
C ALA A 79 -17.46 -4.59 7.04
N GLU A 80 -18.47 -4.47 6.17
CA GLU A 80 -19.40 -3.35 6.13
C GLU A 80 -20.17 -3.20 7.45
N ALA A 81 -20.61 -4.31 8.06
CA ALA A 81 -21.26 -4.29 9.37
C ALA A 81 -20.33 -3.79 10.48
N VAL A 82 -19.05 -4.16 10.44
CA VAL A 82 -18.04 -3.66 11.40
C VAL A 82 -17.82 -2.16 11.23
N VAL A 83 -17.69 -1.68 9.98
CA VAL A 83 -17.57 -0.24 9.68
C VAL A 83 -18.81 0.53 10.14
N ALA A 84 -20.01 -0.01 9.87
CA ALA A 84 -21.27 0.62 10.28
C ALA A 84 -21.38 0.74 11.80
N ARG A 85 -21.02 -0.32 12.54
CA ARG A 85 -20.97 -0.31 14.01
C ARG A 85 -19.98 0.75 14.51
N TYR A 86 -18.76 0.77 13.96
CA TYR A 86 -17.74 1.73 14.35
C TYR A 86 -18.20 3.18 14.15
N LEU A 87 -18.76 3.51 12.98
CA LEU A 87 -19.20 4.87 12.64
C LEU A 87 -20.48 5.29 13.38
N ALA A 88 -21.31 4.35 13.83
CA ALA A 88 -22.43 4.67 14.72
C ALA A 88 -21.93 5.15 16.10
N GLU A 89 -20.83 4.59 16.60
CA GLU A 89 -20.19 5.00 17.86
C GLU A 89 -19.26 6.21 17.68
N HIS A 90 -18.71 6.40 16.48
CA HIS A 90 -17.77 7.47 16.13
C HIS A 90 -18.27 8.24 14.89
N PRO A 91 -19.27 9.14 15.03
CA PRO A 91 -19.90 9.81 13.89
C PRO A 91 -18.94 10.66 13.04
N GLU A 92 -17.87 11.19 13.63
CA GLU A 92 -16.83 11.96 12.94
C GLU A 92 -15.78 11.08 12.23
N GLY A 93 -15.86 9.76 12.42
CA GLY A 93 -14.83 8.82 12.02
C GLY A 93 -13.59 8.86 12.91
N GLY A 94 -12.51 8.22 12.45
CA GLY A 94 -11.27 8.12 13.21
C GLY A 94 -10.48 6.85 12.90
N GLY A 95 -9.45 6.61 13.72
CA GLY A 95 -8.73 5.35 13.71
C GLY A 95 -9.42 4.34 14.62
N PRO A 96 -9.91 3.18 14.11
CA PRO A 96 -10.44 2.13 14.94
C PRO A 96 -9.37 1.55 15.88
N ASP A 97 -9.82 0.96 16.98
CA ASP A 97 -8.94 0.28 17.94
C ASP A 97 -8.28 -0.98 17.34
N PRO A 98 -7.31 -1.61 18.04
CA PRO A 98 -6.61 -2.77 17.51
C PRO A 98 -7.54 -3.95 17.20
N GLN A 99 -8.62 -4.12 17.98
CA GLN A 99 -9.57 -5.23 17.80
C GLN A 99 -10.40 -5.04 16.53
N THR A 100 -10.99 -3.87 16.36
CA THR A 100 -11.79 -3.50 15.19
C THR A 100 -10.91 -3.49 13.93
N THR A 101 -9.68 -2.98 14.04
CA THR A 101 -8.68 -3.03 12.96
C THR A 101 -8.40 -4.47 12.53
N ALA A 102 -8.11 -5.35 13.49
CA ALA A 102 -7.81 -6.74 13.22
C ALA A 102 -9.00 -7.53 12.64
N GLU A 103 -10.22 -7.23 13.07
CA GLU A 103 -11.46 -7.81 12.53
C GLU A 103 -11.64 -7.44 11.06
N LEU A 104 -11.45 -6.15 10.72
CA LEU A 104 -11.52 -5.68 9.33
C LEU A 104 -10.46 -6.33 8.43
N LEU A 105 -9.21 -6.42 8.88
CA LEU A 105 -8.14 -7.07 8.10
C LEU A 105 -8.43 -8.56 7.85
N ALA A 106 -8.99 -9.25 8.84
CA ALA A 106 -9.35 -10.66 8.73
C ALA A 106 -10.42 -10.91 7.66
N HIS A 107 -11.43 -10.04 7.54
CA HIS A 107 -12.46 -10.14 6.50
C HIS A 107 -11.92 -9.97 5.07
N TYR A 108 -10.71 -9.43 4.90
CA TYR A 108 -10.03 -9.29 3.60
C TYR A 108 -8.86 -10.27 3.42
N ALA A 109 -8.72 -11.25 4.32
CA ALA A 109 -7.61 -12.21 4.34
C ALA A 109 -6.22 -11.55 4.33
N ILE A 110 -6.09 -10.39 4.99
CA ILE A 110 -4.80 -9.72 5.15
C ILE A 110 -4.07 -10.36 6.34
N PRO A 111 -2.89 -10.98 6.14
CA PRO A 111 -2.21 -11.71 7.21
C PRO A 111 -1.66 -10.74 8.25
N GLN A 112 -1.94 -11.00 9.52
CA GLN A 112 -1.50 -10.21 10.66
C GLN A 112 -0.82 -11.10 11.71
N SER A 113 0.15 -10.55 12.43
CA SER A 113 0.82 -11.28 13.50
C SER A 113 -0.21 -11.62 14.59
N PRO A 114 -0.22 -12.86 15.13
CA PRO A 114 -1.08 -13.20 16.25
C PRO A 114 -0.93 -12.19 17.38
N TRP A 115 -2.04 -11.77 17.97
CA TRP A 115 -2.03 -10.67 18.93
C TRP A 115 -3.03 -10.90 20.05
N ALA A 116 -2.81 -10.20 21.16
CA ALA A 116 -3.74 -10.15 22.27
C ALA A 116 -3.73 -8.75 22.89
N TRP A 117 -4.90 -8.30 23.31
CA TRP A 117 -5.07 -7.11 24.13
C TRP A 117 -4.85 -7.43 25.61
N ALA A 118 -4.17 -6.55 26.33
CA ALA A 118 -4.00 -6.61 27.77
C ALA A 118 -4.15 -5.21 28.39
N ARG A 119 -4.92 -5.12 29.47
CA ARG A 119 -5.16 -3.88 30.23
C ARG A 119 -4.22 -3.72 31.42
N ASP A 120 -3.66 -4.83 31.89
CA ASP A 120 -2.80 -4.87 33.07
C ASP A 120 -1.63 -5.87 32.89
N GLU A 121 -0.73 -5.87 33.88
CA GLU A 121 0.44 -6.75 33.92
C GLU A 121 0.07 -8.24 33.83
N ASP A 122 -0.99 -8.66 34.51
CA ASP A 122 -1.37 -10.08 34.60
C ASP A 122 -1.98 -10.57 33.27
N GLU A 123 -2.82 -9.75 32.64
CA GLU A 123 -3.31 -9.98 31.29
C GLU A 123 -2.16 -10.03 30.28
N ALA A 124 -1.17 -9.14 30.41
CA ALA A 124 -0.01 -9.12 29.53
C ALA A 124 0.85 -10.38 29.65
N VAL A 125 1.06 -10.88 30.88
CA VAL A 125 1.77 -12.16 31.11
C VAL A 125 1.00 -13.33 30.52
N ARG A 126 -0.30 -13.46 30.79
CA ARG A 126 -1.13 -14.54 30.22
C ARG A 126 -1.15 -14.49 28.70
N ALA A 127 -1.21 -13.29 28.11
CA ALA A 127 -1.12 -13.09 26.67
C ALA A 127 0.24 -13.55 26.14
N ALA A 128 1.34 -13.17 26.80
CA ALA A 128 2.69 -13.55 26.42
C ALA A 128 2.90 -15.07 26.46
N GLU A 129 2.46 -15.74 27.53
CA GLU A 129 2.55 -17.20 27.68
C GLU A 129 1.81 -17.95 26.56
N ARG A 130 0.62 -17.46 26.17
CA ARG A 130 -0.19 -18.05 25.10
C ARG A 130 0.38 -17.79 23.70
N LEU A 131 0.94 -16.61 23.47
CA LEU A 131 1.37 -16.18 22.13
C LEU A 131 2.85 -16.44 21.85
N ALA A 132 3.64 -16.75 22.87
CA ALA A 132 5.07 -17.02 22.72
C ALA A 132 5.31 -18.10 21.66
N GLY A 133 5.91 -17.70 20.55
CA GLY A 133 6.31 -18.61 19.49
C GLY A 133 7.61 -19.36 19.83
N PRO A 134 8.19 -20.07 18.84
CA PRO A 134 9.50 -20.69 18.98
C PRO A 134 10.55 -19.65 19.41
N GLY A 135 11.11 -19.84 20.61
CA GLY A 135 12.06 -18.91 21.23
C GLY A 135 11.53 -18.14 22.44
N GLY A 136 10.24 -18.25 22.76
CA GLY A 136 9.68 -17.73 24.03
C GLY A 136 9.63 -16.20 24.14
N ARG A 137 9.79 -15.50 23.01
CA ARG A 137 9.91 -14.03 22.97
C ARG A 137 8.66 -13.36 22.45
N VAL A 138 8.30 -12.25 23.08
CA VAL A 138 7.16 -11.42 22.70
C VAL A 138 7.55 -9.95 22.58
N VAL A 139 6.65 -9.21 21.94
CA VAL A 139 6.67 -7.76 21.80
C VAL A 139 5.46 -7.21 22.52
N MET A 140 5.65 -6.10 23.23
CA MET A 140 4.58 -5.33 23.86
C MET A 140 4.54 -3.93 23.25
N LYS A 141 3.36 -3.50 22.79
CA LYS A 141 3.13 -2.19 22.19
C LYS A 141 2.05 -1.46 22.99
N ALA A 142 2.37 -0.35 23.63
CA ALA A 142 1.36 0.49 24.27
C ALA A 142 0.39 1.05 23.24
N TYR A 143 -0.83 1.31 23.68
CA TYR A 143 -1.90 1.85 22.86
C TYR A 143 -2.67 2.93 23.61
N TRP A 144 -3.09 3.93 22.85
CA TRP A 144 -4.13 4.90 23.21
C TRP A 144 -4.68 5.55 21.94
N PRO A 145 -5.91 6.11 21.97
CA PRO A 145 -6.48 6.82 20.83
C PRO A 145 -5.57 7.95 20.32
N GLY A 146 -5.22 7.92 19.04
CA GLY A 146 -4.34 8.92 18.42
C GLY A 146 -2.84 8.67 18.59
N LEU A 147 -2.42 7.53 19.16
CA LEU A 147 -1.00 7.15 19.14
C LEU A 147 -0.51 6.91 17.70
N VAL A 148 0.40 7.78 17.27
CA VAL A 148 1.13 7.65 16.00
C VAL A 148 2.63 7.55 16.27
N HIS A 149 3.40 6.87 15.42
CA HIS A 149 4.85 6.72 15.59
C HIS A 149 5.24 6.03 16.91
N LYS A 150 4.67 4.85 17.18
CA LYS A 150 4.83 4.09 18.45
C LYS A 150 6.29 3.93 18.87
N SER A 151 7.15 3.51 17.93
CA SER A 151 8.57 3.29 18.18
C SER A 151 9.28 4.58 18.59
N ASP A 152 9.01 5.68 17.89
CA ASP A 152 9.65 6.98 18.14
C ASP A 152 9.26 7.56 19.52
N GLN A 153 8.02 7.29 19.96
CA GLN A 153 7.56 7.66 21.30
C GLN A 153 8.05 6.70 22.39
N GLY A 154 8.77 5.63 22.04
CA GLY A 154 9.20 4.61 22.99
C GLY A 154 8.04 3.79 23.55
N ALA A 155 6.95 3.65 22.80
CA ALA A 155 5.75 2.88 23.15
C ALA A 155 5.85 1.39 22.76
N VAL A 156 7.05 0.90 22.42
CA VAL A 156 7.29 -0.50 22.02
C VAL A 156 8.41 -1.09 22.87
N ARG A 157 8.19 -2.29 23.40
CA ARG A 157 9.20 -3.11 24.09
C ARG A 157 9.34 -4.43 23.33
N LEU A 158 10.55 -4.69 22.86
CA LEU A 158 10.90 -5.86 22.05
C LEU A 158 11.64 -6.89 22.91
N ASP A 159 11.79 -8.10 22.38
CA ASP A 159 12.66 -9.15 22.94
C ASP A 159 12.32 -9.57 24.38
N LEU A 160 11.05 -9.45 24.78
CA LEU A 160 10.62 -9.78 26.13
C LEU A 160 10.49 -11.29 26.30
N GLN A 161 11.15 -11.84 27.32
CA GLN A 161 11.16 -13.27 27.61
C GLN A 161 10.77 -13.55 29.07
N GLY A 162 9.72 -14.36 29.25
CA GLY A 162 9.23 -14.76 30.57
C GLY A 162 8.40 -13.69 31.29
N ALA A 163 7.69 -14.11 32.32
CA ALA A 163 6.74 -13.27 33.05
C ALA A 163 7.38 -12.02 33.65
N ASP A 164 8.59 -12.14 34.22
CA ASP A 164 9.25 -11.01 34.91
C ASP A 164 9.58 -9.85 33.97
N GLN A 165 10.12 -10.15 32.78
CA GLN A 165 10.42 -9.11 31.78
C GLN A 165 9.14 -8.47 31.24
N VAL A 166 8.08 -9.27 31.05
CA VAL A 166 6.77 -8.76 30.59
C VAL A 166 6.16 -7.82 31.61
N ARG A 167 6.18 -8.18 32.90
CA ARG A 167 5.70 -7.30 33.99
C ARG A 167 6.52 -6.01 34.08
N ALA A 168 7.85 -6.13 34.05
CA ALA A 168 8.73 -4.97 34.11
C ALA A 168 8.49 -4.01 32.92
N ALA A 169 8.32 -4.55 31.71
CA ALA A 169 8.00 -3.76 30.52
C ALA A 169 6.64 -3.06 30.63
N HIS A 170 5.62 -3.74 31.16
CA HIS A 170 4.31 -3.12 31.37
C HIS A 170 4.37 -1.98 32.39
N ARG A 171 5.06 -2.17 33.52
CA ARG A 171 5.25 -1.08 34.52
C ARG A 171 5.97 0.10 33.94
N ASP A 172 7.06 -0.12 33.21
CA ASP A 172 7.82 0.95 32.57
C ASP A 172 6.95 1.76 31.58
N LEU A 173 6.10 1.10 30.80
CA LEU A 173 5.13 1.77 29.93
C LEU A 173 4.05 2.53 30.72
N ALA A 174 3.51 1.91 31.79
CA ALA A 174 2.51 2.53 32.66
C ALA A 174 3.07 3.76 33.38
N ASP A 175 4.29 3.69 33.91
CA ASP A 175 4.96 4.80 34.59
C ASP A 175 5.24 5.95 33.63
N ARG A 176 5.61 5.64 32.38
CA ARG A 176 5.94 6.65 31.37
C ARG A 176 4.72 7.35 30.78
N PHE A 177 3.65 6.62 30.55
CA PHE A 177 2.48 7.13 29.81
C PHE A 177 1.26 7.39 30.72
N GLY A 178 1.25 6.85 31.93
CA GLY A 178 0.19 7.03 32.92
C GLY A 178 -1.19 6.76 32.33
N ASP A 179 -2.15 7.63 32.69
CA ASP A 179 -3.55 7.56 32.27
C ASP A 179 -3.75 7.67 30.75
N ARG A 180 -2.72 8.09 30.00
CA ARG A 180 -2.79 8.10 28.54
C ARG A 180 -2.86 6.68 27.99
N MET A 181 -2.13 5.73 28.56
CA MET A 181 -2.08 4.36 28.08
C MET A 181 -3.37 3.62 28.45
N THR A 182 -4.16 3.24 27.44
CA THR A 182 -5.40 2.49 27.68
C THR A 182 -5.17 0.97 27.76
N GLY A 183 -4.00 0.51 27.34
CA GLY A 183 -3.53 -0.86 27.45
C GLY A 183 -2.38 -1.15 26.50
N VAL A 184 -2.09 -2.43 26.31
CA VAL A 184 -1.01 -2.91 25.45
C VAL A 184 -1.49 -4.01 24.50
N VAL A 185 -0.88 -4.05 23.32
CA VAL A 185 -0.96 -5.16 22.37
C VAL A 185 0.28 -6.04 22.57
N VAL A 186 0.05 -7.32 22.84
CA VAL A 186 1.10 -8.34 22.95
C VAL A 186 1.11 -9.20 21.68
N GLN A 187 2.29 -9.43 21.12
CA GLN A 187 2.50 -10.20 19.88
C GLN A 187 3.74 -11.10 20.02
N PRO A 188 3.85 -12.22 19.29
CA PRO A 188 5.12 -12.94 19.19
C PRO A 188 6.19 -12.05 18.55
N MET A 189 7.44 -12.22 18.96
CA MET A 189 8.56 -11.57 18.29
C MET A 189 8.70 -12.14 16.88
N ALA A 190 8.49 -11.28 15.87
CA ALA A 190 8.61 -11.69 14.48
C ALA A 190 10.04 -12.14 14.16
N ALA A 191 10.18 -13.21 13.39
CA ALA A 191 11.47 -13.60 12.86
C ALA A 191 11.96 -12.56 11.84
N ARG A 192 13.28 -12.52 11.62
CA ARG A 192 13.88 -11.63 10.62
C ARG A 192 13.36 -11.99 9.22
N GLY A 193 13.06 -10.96 8.44
CA GLY A 193 12.64 -11.06 7.06
C GLY A 193 12.83 -9.71 6.37
N THR A 194 12.35 -9.62 5.13
CA THR A 194 12.34 -8.35 4.41
C THR A 194 11.21 -7.50 4.97
N GLU A 195 11.55 -6.36 5.56
CA GLU A 195 10.57 -5.36 6.01
C GLU A 195 10.04 -4.59 4.80
N LEU A 196 8.73 -4.40 4.77
CA LEU A 196 7.95 -3.82 3.68
C LEU A 196 6.93 -2.84 4.27
N VAL A 197 6.47 -1.93 3.41
CA VAL A 197 5.30 -1.09 3.67
C VAL A 197 4.26 -1.35 2.60
N ALA A 198 3.01 -1.50 3.02
CA ALA A 198 1.89 -1.63 2.11
C ALA A 198 0.71 -0.81 2.65
N GLY A 199 -0.04 -0.18 1.76
CA GLY A 199 -1.16 0.62 2.21
C GLY A 199 -2.09 0.97 1.08
N VAL A 200 -3.18 1.63 1.43
CA VAL A 200 -4.11 2.19 0.47
C VAL A 200 -4.60 3.53 0.97
N VAL A 201 -4.78 4.47 0.05
CA VAL A 201 -5.41 5.77 0.32
C VAL A 201 -6.57 5.97 -0.65
N GLN A 202 -7.69 6.47 -0.15
CA GLN A 202 -8.86 6.79 -0.94
C GLN A 202 -8.77 8.25 -1.43
N ASP A 203 -8.30 8.41 -2.66
CA ASP A 203 -8.29 9.70 -3.34
C ASP A 203 -9.70 10.07 -3.82
N GLU A 204 -10.02 11.36 -3.75
CA GLU A 204 -11.37 11.85 -4.04
C GLU A 204 -11.72 11.82 -5.53
N VAL A 205 -10.71 11.92 -6.40
CA VAL A 205 -10.85 12.00 -7.85
C VAL A 205 -10.62 10.62 -8.46
N PHE A 206 -9.52 9.97 -8.07
CA PHE A 206 -9.05 8.75 -8.72
C PHE A 206 -9.51 7.47 -8.01
N GLY A 207 -10.04 7.57 -6.79
CA GLY A 207 -10.44 6.41 -5.98
C GLY A 207 -9.26 5.75 -5.26
N PRO A 208 -9.27 4.42 -5.03
CA PRO A 208 -8.23 3.76 -4.25
C PRO A 208 -6.86 3.78 -4.96
N LEU A 209 -5.83 4.26 -4.24
CA LEU A 209 -4.42 4.10 -4.61
C LEU A 209 -3.76 3.12 -3.65
N VAL A 210 -3.31 1.98 -4.17
CA VAL A 210 -2.53 1.01 -3.39
C VAL A 210 -1.05 1.35 -3.50
N LEU A 211 -0.41 1.45 -2.34
CA LEU A 211 1.01 1.74 -2.17
C LEU A 211 1.75 0.46 -1.77
N PHE A 212 2.94 0.26 -2.32
CA PHE A 212 3.87 -0.78 -1.90
C PHE A 212 5.31 -0.24 -1.94
N GLY A 213 6.10 -0.62 -0.95
CA GLY A 213 7.52 -0.26 -0.90
C GLY A 213 8.28 -1.16 0.07
N LEU A 214 9.60 -1.02 0.07
CA LEU A 214 10.38 -1.59 1.16
C LEU A 214 10.18 -0.79 2.45
N GLY A 215 10.29 -1.47 3.58
CA GLY A 215 10.28 -0.89 4.91
C GLY A 215 11.69 -0.60 5.41
N GLY A 216 11.77 -0.13 6.64
CA GLY A 216 13.02 0.24 7.31
C GLY A 216 13.39 1.72 7.12
N THR A 217 14.14 2.23 8.09
CA THR A 217 14.49 3.66 8.20
C THR A 217 15.21 4.23 6.98
N ALA A 218 16.12 3.45 6.38
CA ALA A 218 16.83 3.88 5.17
C ALA A 218 15.88 4.00 3.95
N THR A 219 14.85 3.16 3.87
CA THR A 219 13.89 3.18 2.76
C THR A 219 12.93 4.36 2.89
N GLU A 220 12.50 4.68 4.11
CA GLU A 220 11.68 5.87 4.39
C GLU A 220 12.39 7.16 3.96
N LEU A 221 13.70 7.25 4.24
CA LEU A 221 14.53 8.38 3.80
C LEU A 221 14.63 8.49 2.26
N LEU A 222 14.67 7.34 1.58
CA LEU A 222 14.83 7.27 0.12
C LEU A 222 13.49 7.35 -0.63
N ALA A 223 12.36 7.34 0.09
CA ALA A 223 11.00 7.29 -0.47
C ALA A 223 10.84 6.21 -1.56
N ASP A 224 11.39 5.02 -1.33
CA ASP A 224 11.37 3.93 -2.32
C ASP A 224 10.06 3.14 -2.29
N HIS A 225 9.03 3.75 -2.85
CA HIS A 225 7.69 3.18 -2.97
C HIS A 225 7.12 3.38 -4.37
N ALA A 226 6.14 2.56 -4.70
CA ALA A 226 5.35 2.67 -5.92
C ALA A 226 3.86 2.64 -5.57
N ALA A 227 3.05 3.21 -6.44
CA ALA A 227 1.59 3.21 -6.31
C ALA A 227 0.90 2.77 -7.60
N ARG A 228 -0.29 2.18 -7.46
CA ARG A 228 -1.19 1.85 -8.57
C ARG A 228 -2.62 2.24 -8.22
N LEU A 229 -3.35 2.67 -9.24
CA LEU A 229 -4.77 2.94 -9.16
C LEU A 229 -5.58 1.65 -9.24
N ALA A 230 -6.69 1.62 -8.53
CA ALA A 230 -7.73 0.62 -8.72
C ALA A 230 -8.47 0.81 -10.06
N PRO A 231 -8.97 -0.28 -10.70
CA PRO A 231 -8.86 -1.67 -10.27
C PRO A 231 -7.45 -2.26 -10.52
N LEU A 232 -6.97 -3.08 -9.59
CA LEU A 232 -5.70 -3.80 -9.74
C LEU A 232 -5.92 -5.14 -10.45
N THR A 233 -5.25 -5.31 -11.58
CA THR A 233 -5.14 -6.62 -12.22
C THR A 233 -3.95 -7.40 -11.67
N ASP A 234 -3.90 -8.70 -11.95
CA ASP A 234 -2.76 -9.56 -11.66
C ASP A 234 -1.42 -8.98 -12.20
N THR A 235 -1.46 -8.35 -13.36
CA THR A 235 -0.30 -7.73 -14.00
C THR A 235 0.09 -6.43 -13.28
N ASP A 236 -0.88 -5.63 -12.85
CA ASP A 236 -0.60 -4.40 -12.11
C ASP A 236 0.04 -4.68 -10.75
N VAL A 237 -0.36 -5.77 -10.09
CA VAL A 237 0.23 -6.20 -8.81
C VAL A 237 1.69 -6.61 -9.00
N ARG A 238 2.01 -7.41 -10.03
CA ARG A 238 3.41 -7.77 -10.33
C ARG A 238 4.26 -6.54 -10.64
N ASP A 239 3.72 -5.61 -11.43
CA ASP A 239 4.40 -4.35 -11.72
C ASP A 239 4.59 -3.49 -10.46
N LEU A 240 3.62 -3.48 -9.55
CA LEU A 240 3.71 -2.76 -8.28
C LEU A 240 4.80 -3.34 -7.38
N LEU A 241 4.89 -4.67 -7.28
CA LEU A 241 5.90 -5.37 -6.47
C LEU A 241 7.34 -5.16 -6.98
N THR A 242 7.49 -4.99 -8.30
CA THR A 242 8.81 -4.86 -8.96
C THR A 242 9.23 -3.41 -9.22
N ALA A 243 8.35 -2.44 -8.94
CA ALA A 243 8.62 -1.03 -9.19
C ALA A 243 9.59 -0.35 -8.20
N PRO A 244 9.59 -0.65 -6.88
CA PRO A 244 10.58 -0.09 -5.96
C PRO A 244 12.00 -0.43 -6.39
N ARG A 245 12.96 0.50 -6.24
CA ARG A 245 14.36 0.28 -6.64
C ARG A 245 14.99 -0.88 -5.88
N CYS A 246 14.58 -1.08 -4.64
CA CYS A 246 15.05 -2.16 -3.79
C CYS A 246 14.22 -3.45 -3.91
N ALA A 247 13.29 -3.55 -4.88
CA ALA A 247 12.56 -4.78 -5.18
C ALA A 247 13.45 -6.04 -5.39
N PRO A 248 14.72 -5.95 -5.85
CA PRO A 248 15.62 -7.11 -5.87
C PRO A 248 15.74 -7.84 -4.52
N LEU A 249 15.52 -7.17 -3.37
CA LEU A 249 15.52 -7.80 -2.05
C LEU A 249 14.38 -8.82 -1.87
N LEU A 250 13.30 -8.74 -2.65
CA LEU A 250 12.21 -9.72 -2.63
C LEU A 250 12.62 -11.06 -3.26
N PHE A 251 13.58 -11.05 -4.17
CA PHE A 251 14.02 -12.25 -4.90
C PHE A 251 15.24 -12.93 -4.27
N GLY A 252 15.70 -12.42 -3.12
CA GLY A 252 16.85 -12.93 -2.39
C GLY A 252 18.07 -12.01 -2.47
N TYR A 253 18.77 -11.85 -1.34
CA TYR A 253 19.99 -11.05 -1.24
C TYR A 253 20.96 -11.69 -0.23
N ARG A 254 22.27 -11.69 -0.55
CA ARG A 254 23.35 -12.27 0.28
C ARG A 254 23.06 -13.69 0.81
N GLY A 255 22.58 -14.58 -0.07
CA GLY A 255 22.32 -15.98 0.27
C GLY A 255 20.96 -16.26 0.90
N GLY A 256 20.12 -15.25 1.11
CA GLY A 256 18.70 -15.43 1.41
C GLY A 256 17.92 -15.88 0.17
N GLY A 257 16.94 -16.77 0.35
CA GLY A 257 15.98 -17.15 -0.70
C GLY A 257 14.95 -16.05 -0.99
N PRO A 258 14.16 -16.19 -2.06
CA PRO A 258 13.06 -15.27 -2.35
C PRO A 258 12.00 -15.30 -1.25
N VAL A 259 11.29 -14.20 -1.07
CA VAL A 259 10.13 -14.13 -0.17
C VAL A 259 8.90 -14.79 -0.81
N ASP A 260 7.86 -15.03 -0.02
CA ASP A 260 6.55 -15.48 -0.49
C ASP A 260 5.88 -14.40 -1.37
N MET A 261 6.20 -14.41 -2.66
CA MET A 261 5.68 -13.47 -3.64
C MET A 261 4.16 -13.60 -3.80
N GLU A 262 3.63 -14.83 -3.77
CA GLU A 262 2.19 -15.04 -3.85
C GLU A 262 1.47 -14.48 -2.62
N GLY A 263 2.06 -14.61 -1.43
CA GLY A 263 1.57 -13.99 -0.21
C GLY A 263 1.51 -12.47 -0.29
N LEU A 264 2.51 -11.84 -0.93
CA LEU A 264 2.51 -10.40 -1.18
C LEU A 264 1.43 -9.99 -2.17
N GLU A 265 1.26 -10.75 -3.26
CA GLU A 265 0.18 -10.51 -4.22
C GLU A 265 -1.20 -10.61 -3.54
N ARG A 266 -1.41 -11.63 -2.71
CA ARG A 266 -2.64 -11.80 -1.91
C ARG A 266 -2.84 -10.65 -0.92
N LEU A 267 -1.80 -10.16 -0.26
CA LEU A 267 -1.92 -9.02 0.64
C LEU A 267 -2.34 -7.75 -0.10
N LEU A 268 -1.70 -7.43 -1.23
CA LEU A 268 -1.99 -6.22 -2.02
C LEU A 268 -3.39 -6.25 -2.65
N LEU A 269 -3.79 -7.40 -3.17
CA LEU A 269 -5.15 -7.60 -3.67
C LEU A 269 -6.19 -7.49 -2.54
N GLY A 270 -5.82 -7.79 -1.29
CA GLY A 270 -6.69 -7.63 -0.12
C GLY A 270 -6.90 -6.18 0.25
N LEU A 271 -5.81 -5.41 0.32
CA LEU A 271 -5.88 -3.96 0.51
C LEU A 271 -6.69 -3.29 -0.60
N TYR A 272 -6.52 -3.74 -1.84
CA TYR A 272 -7.32 -3.28 -2.97
C TYR A 272 -8.81 -3.54 -2.77
N ARG A 273 -9.20 -4.79 -2.51
CA ARG A 273 -10.61 -5.15 -2.30
C ARG A 273 -11.19 -4.40 -1.10
N MET A 274 -10.43 -4.29 -0.01
CA MET A 274 -10.83 -3.55 1.18
C MET A 274 -11.18 -2.10 0.87
N ALA A 275 -10.36 -1.37 0.12
CA ALA A 275 -10.65 0.02 -0.23
C ALA A 275 -11.69 0.20 -1.33
N GLY A 276 -11.86 -0.81 -2.20
CA GLY A 276 -12.92 -0.83 -3.21
C GLY A 276 -14.30 -1.00 -2.59
N ASP A 277 -14.40 -1.91 -1.63
CA ASP A 277 -15.65 -2.28 -0.96
C ASP A 277 -16.01 -1.28 0.15
N LEU A 278 -15.05 -0.91 1.00
CA LEU A 278 -15.27 -0.01 2.13
C LEU A 278 -15.00 1.44 1.72
N THR A 279 -16.00 2.10 1.13
CA THR A 279 -15.88 3.51 0.71
C THR A 279 -15.52 4.49 1.84
N GLN A 280 -15.83 4.12 3.07
CA GLN A 280 -15.53 4.82 4.31
C GLN A 280 -14.04 4.69 4.72
N LEU A 281 -13.31 3.72 4.19
CA LEU A 281 -11.88 3.60 4.40
C LEU A 281 -11.17 4.75 3.70
N GLU A 282 -10.70 5.73 4.46
CA GLU A 282 -9.88 6.82 3.96
C GLU A 282 -8.45 6.32 3.70
N LYS A 283 -7.90 5.53 4.63
CA LYS A 283 -6.53 5.01 4.54
C LYS A 283 -6.37 3.71 5.31
N ALA A 284 -5.60 2.77 4.75
CA ALA A 284 -4.96 1.70 5.51
C ALA A 284 -3.44 1.76 5.34
N ASP A 285 -2.72 1.52 6.42
CA ASP A 285 -1.26 1.56 6.49
C ASP A 285 -0.75 0.34 7.25
N LEU A 286 -0.06 -0.56 6.55
CA LEU A 286 0.59 -1.73 7.10
C LEU A 286 2.10 -1.47 7.12
N ASN A 287 2.61 -1.11 8.31
CA ASN A 287 4.01 -0.75 8.49
C ASN A 287 4.54 -1.15 9.88
N PRO A 288 5.40 -2.17 10.01
CA PRO A 288 5.97 -2.96 8.92
C PRO A 288 5.10 -4.18 8.54
N VAL A 289 5.20 -4.58 7.28
CA VAL A 289 4.90 -5.94 6.81
C VAL A 289 6.22 -6.69 6.72
N VAL A 290 6.30 -7.89 7.28
CA VAL A 290 7.48 -8.76 7.15
C VAL A 290 7.18 -9.86 6.15
N ALA A 291 8.04 -9.97 5.14
CA ALA A 291 7.99 -11.03 4.14
C ALA A 291 9.19 -11.98 4.28
N ARG A 292 8.89 -13.27 4.24
CA ARG A 292 9.83 -14.37 4.38
C ARG A 292 9.48 -15.47 3.37
N PRO A 293 10.37 -16.44 3.11
CA PRO A 293 10.06 -17.55 2.21
C PRO A 293 8.85 -18.38 2.66
N ASP A 294 8.56 -18.42 3.96
CA ASP A 294 7.46 -19.17 4.59
C ASP A 294 6.18 -18.35 4.79
N GLY A 295 6.16 -17.07 4.39
CA GLY A 295 4.94 -16.27 4.40
C GLY A 295 5.15 -14.77 4.58
N VAL A 296 4.02 -14.06 4.61
CA VAL A 296 3.92 -12.61 4.76
C VAL A 296 3.07 -12.30 5.99
N THR A 297 3.45 -11.31 6.78
CA THR A 297 2.70 -10.93 7.99
C THR A 297 2.82 -9.44 8.27
N ALA A 298 1.69 -8.75 8.41
CA ALA A 298 1.65 -7.39 8.94
C ALA A 298 1.90 -7.41 10.45
N LEU A 299 2.93 -6.66 10.90
CA LEU A 299 3.25 -6.54 12.32
C LEU A 299 2.52 -5.38 12.98
N ASP A 300 2.22 -4.33 12.22
CA ASP A 300 1.40 -3.21 12.65
C ASP A 300 0.47 -2.81 11.52
N ALA A 301 -0.74 -2.40 11.88
CA ALA A 301 -1.73 -1.90 10.95
C ALA A 301 -2.46 -0.72 11.56
N ARG A 302 -2.73 0.28 10.72
CA ARG A 302 -3.54 1.45 11.08
C ARG A 302 -4.54 1.70 9.99
N LEU A 303 -5.80 1.86 10.38
CA LEU A 303 -6.88 2.24 9.49
C LEU A 303 -7.35 3.64 9.86
N ARG A 304 -7.95 4.34 8.91
CA ARG A 304 -8.75 5.53 9.17
C ARG A 304 -10.07 5.43 8.41
N LEU A 305 -11.16 5.50 9.17
CA LEU A 305 -12.52 5.43 8.66
C LEU A 305 -13.14 6.83 8.76
N LEU A 306 -13.87 7.24 7.73
CA LEU A 306 -14.62 8.50 7.71
C LEU A 306 -16.07 8.22 7.32
N PRO A 307 -17.03 9.03 7.82
CA PRO A 307 -18.45 8.94 7.46
C PRO A 307 -18.66 9.46 6.02
N ARG A 308 -18.11 8.76 5.03
CA ARG A 308 -18.32 9.07 3.62
C ARG A 308 -19.57 8.31 3.15
N PRO A 309 -20.51 8.97 2.44
CA PRO A 309 -21.58 8.23 1.79
C PRO A 309 -20.95 7.27 0.76
N ALA A 310 -21.51 6.08 0.65
CA ALA A 310 -21.15 5.13 -0.40
C ALA A 310 -21.33 5.84 -1.76
N ARG A 311 -20.22 6.25 -2.39
CA ARG A 311 -20.28 6.89 -3.70
C ARG A 311 -20.52 5.82 -4.74
N ASP A 312 -21.43 6.11 -5.67
CA ASP A 312 -21.78 5.23 -6.77
C ASP A 312 -20.51 4.80 -7.55
N PRO A 313 -20.16 3.50 -7.58
CA PRO A 313 -18.99 3.00 -8.29
C PRO A 313 -19.05 3.28 -9.81
N TYR A 314 -20.23 3.58 -10.37
CA TYR A 314 -20.41 3.90 -11.79
C TYR A 314 -19.93 5.30 -12.19
N LEU A 315 -19.74 6.24 -11.25
CA LEU A 315 -19.15 7.56 -11.54
C LEU A 315 -17.64 7.50 -11.85
N ARG A 316 -17.00 6.33 -11.70
CA ARG A 316 -15.57 6.10 -12.01
C ARG A 316 -15.29 5.73 -13.47
N ARG A 317 -16.32 5.60 -14.33
CA ARG A 317 -16.10 5.49 -15.77
C ARG A 317 -15.87 6.89 -16.32
N LEU A 318 -14.59 7.21 -16.57
CA LEU A 318 -14.16 8.43 -17.22
C LEU A 318 -15.09 8.80 -18.38
N ARG A 319 -15.69 9.99 -18.29
CA ARG A 319 -15.99 10.82 -19.45
C ARG A 319 -14.68 11.23 -20.11
#